data_AF-A0A845BCF5-F1
#
_entry.id   AF-A0A845BCF5-F1
#
_cell.length_a   1.000
_cell.length_b   1.000
_cell.length_c   1.000
_cell.angle_alpha   90.00
_cell.angle_beta   90.00
_cell.angle_gamma   90.00
#
_symmetry.space_group_name_H-M   'P 1'
#
loop_
_entity.id
_entity.type
_entity.pdbx_description
1 polymer ?
#
loop_
_entity_poly.entity_id
_entity_poly.type
_entity_poly.pdbx_seq_one_letter_code
_entity_poly.pdbx_strand_id
1 'polypeptide(L)'
;MTLLFHRTVPLRAPSDVFRAQAAAQASAEAGNPLLLRRVVVVPNSRGLHARAAAKLVSCAERFSACVTVSRDGEKVPACSIMGLMMLGAGKGSEVVVEAEGWDAREALDAVAGLIEAGFHED
;
A
#
# COMPACT_ATOMS: atom_id res chain seq x y z
N MET A 1 37.60 -58.16 17.64
CA MET A 1 37.64 -58.21 16.17
C MET A 1 37.12 -56.86 15.66
N THR A 2 38.03 -56.01 15.16
CA THR A 2 37.80 -55.02 14.08
C THR A 2 36.74 -53.92 14.32
N LEU A 3 37.10 -52.72 14.82
CA LEU A 3 37.58 -51.50 14.12
C LEU A 3 36.50 -50.59 13.47
N LEU A 4 36.68 -49.28 13.73
CA LEU A 4 36.50 -48.09 12.85
C LEU A 4 35.22 -47.21 12.89
N PHE A 5 35.32 -46.14 13.71
CA PHE A 5 35.29 -44.70 13.37
C PHE A 5 34.24 -44.05 12.42
N HIS A 6 33.72 -42.91 12.93
CA HIS A 6 33.44 -41.62 12.26
C HIS A 6 32.15 -41.41 11.46
N ARG A 7 31.20 -40.67 12.06
CA ARG A 7 31.10 -39.20 11.92
C ARG A 7 29.93 -38.69 12.77
N THR A 8 30.23 -37.80 13.70
CA THR A 8 29.25 -36.92 14.32
C THR A 8 28.77 -35.90 13.28
N VAL A 9 27.48 -35.91 12.97
CA VAL A 9 26.80 -34.79 12.32
C VAL A 9 25.91 -34.15 13.38
N PRO A 10 26.10 -32.86 13.72
CA PRO A 10 25.30 -32.23 14.77
C PRO A 10 23.84 -32.10 14.33
N LEU A 11 22.93 -32.23 15.31
CA LEU A 11 21.52 -31.90 15.19
C LEU A 11 21.36 -30.46 14.66
N ARG A 12 20.81 -30.32 13.46
CA ARG A 12 20.32 -29.03 12.96
C ARG A 12 18.89 -28.87 13.46
N ALA A 13 18.71 -28.01 14.46
CA ALA A 13 17.40 -27.54 14.87
C ALA A 13 16.64 -26.98 13.65
N PRO A 14 15.33 -27.20 13.52
CA PRO A 14 14.52 -26.52 12.52
C PRO A 14 14.56 -25.02 12.84
N SER A 15 15.33 -24.32 12.01
CA SER A 15 15.54 -22.88 11.96
C SER A 15 14.22 -22.12 11.94
N ASP A 16 14.03 -21.26 12.95
CA ASP A 16 13.73 -19.82 12.88
C ASP A 16 13.05 -19.25 11.61
N VAL A 17 12.11 -19.96 11.00
CA VAL A 17 11.29 -19.40 9.90
C VAL A 17 9.97 -18.83 10.42
N PHE A 18 9.49 -19.32 11.57
CA PHE A 18 8.19 -18.90 12.13
C PHE A 18 8.24 -17.61 12.97
N ARG A 19 9.43 -17.14 13.36
CA ARG A 19 9.58 -15.91 14.17
C ARG A 19 9.74 -14.64 13.33
N ALA A 20 10.09 -14.78 12.04
CA ALA A 20 10.29 -13.66 11.13
C ALA A 20 8.97 -13.04 10.61
N GLN A 21 7.87 -13.79 10.60
CA GLN A 21 6.58 -13.27 10.14
C GLN A 21 5.86 -12.42 11.19
N ALA A 22 6.14 -12.64 12.49
CA ALA A 22 5.57 -11.83 13.56
C ALA A 22 6.22 -10.44 13.70
N ALA A 23 7.47 -10.26 13.24
CA ALA A 23 8.17 -8.98 13.33
C ALA A 23 7.76 -7.98 12.23
N ALA A 24 7.32 -8.47 11.06
CA ALA A 24 6.81 -7.62 9.98
C ALA A 24 5.41 -7.05 10.29
N GLN A 25 4.65 -7.73 11.15
CA GLN A 25 3.31 -7.29 11.57
C GLN A 25 3.34 -6.38 12.81
N ALA A 26 4.46 -6.28 13.52
CA ALA A 26 4.56 -5.56 14.80
C ALA A 26 4.92 -4.06 14.67
N SER A 27 5.34 -3.56 13.51
CA SER A 27 5.54 -2.11 13.31
C SER A 27 4.26 -1.35 12.92
N ALA A 28 3.13 -2.04 12.80
CA ALA A 28 1.88 -1.48 12.29
C ALA A 28 1.02 -0.73 13.33
N GLU A 29 1.36 -0.80 14.63
CA GLU A 29 0.49 -0.29 15.72
C GLU A 29 1.12 0.79 16.62
N ALA A 30 2.31 1.29 16.29
CA ALA A 30 2.77 2.57 16.80
C ALA A 30 2.32 3.67 15.82
N GLY A 31 1.00 3.81 15.67
CA GLY A 31 0.39 4.73 14.72
C GLY A 31 0.94 6.14 14.95
N ASN A 32 1.66 6.67 13.96
CA ASN A 32 1.86 8.11 13.88
C ASN A 32 0.45 8.73 13.97
N PRO A 33 0.14 9.58 14.97
CA PRO A 33 -1.20 10.17 15.12
C PRO A 33 -1.62 11.01 13.90
N LEU A 34 -0.71 11.22 12.95
CA LEU A 34 -0.91 11.92 11.69
C LEU A 34 -1.06 10.98 10.47
N LEU A 35 -1.10 9.65 10.64
CA LEU A 35 -1.33 8.70 9.54
C LEU A 35 -2.76 8.17 9.57
N LEU A 36 -3.50 8.43 8.50
CA LEU A 36 -4.87 7.97 8.30
C LEU A 36 -4.95 7.09 7.05
N ARG A 37 -5.83 6.08 7.06
CA ARG A 37 -6.07 5.21 5.91
C ARG A 37 -7.55 5.02 5.62
N ARG A 38 -7.90 4.80 4.34
CA ARG A 38 -9.24 4.40 3.89
C ARG A 38 -9.13 3.44 2.71
N VAL A 39 -9.95 2.39 2.74
CA VAL A 39 -10.15 1.49 1.59
C VAL A 39 -11.30 2.04 0.77
N VAL A 40 -11.10 2.18 -0.55
CA VAL A 40 -12.12 2.65 -1.50
C VAL A 40 -12.15 1.77 -2.74
N VAL A 41 -13.30 1.71 -3.39
CA VAL A 41 -13.50 0.98 -4.65
C VAL A 41 -13.45 1.96 -5.81
N VAL A 42 -12.73 1.61 -6.88
CA VAL A 42 -12.67 2.40 -8.11
C VAL A 42 -13.90 2.10 -8.99
N PRO A 43 -14.85 3.04 -9.17
CA PRO A 43 -16.13 2.70 -9.82
C PRO A 43 -16.16 3.00 -11.33
N ASN A 44 -15.31 3.91 -11.82
CA ASN A 44 -15.28 4.33 -13.23
C ASN A 44 -14.83 3.20 -14.16
N SER A 45 -15.36 3.18 -15.38
CA SER A 45 -15.18 2.07 -16.32
C SER A 45 -13.72 1.80 -16.71
N ARG A 46 -12.90 2.86 -16.77
CA ARG A 46 -11.51 2.81 -17.26
C ARG A 46 -10.46 2.76 -16.14
N GLY A 47 -10.87 2.81 -14.87
CA GLY A 47 -9.98 2.77 -13.72
C GLY A 47 -9.02 3.96 -13.62
N LEU A 48 -7.83 3.75 -13.02
CA LEU A 48 -6.76 4.73 -12.89
C LEU A 48 -5.97 4.94 -14.21
N HIS A 49 -6.65 5.36 -15.27
CA HIS A 49 -6.00 5.77 -16.52
C HIS A 49 -5.43 7.21 -16.44
N ALA A 50 -4.74 7.67 -17.48
CA ALA A 50 -4.02 8.95 -17.49
C ALA A 50 -4.83 10.18 -17.00
N ARG A 51 -6.12 10.29 -17.35
CA ARG A 51 -6.97 11.42 -16.94
C ARG A 51 -7.38 11.33 -15.47
N ALA A 52 -7.81 10.15 -15.02
CA ALA A 52 -8.10 9.87 -13.61
C ALA A 52 -6.86 10.11 -12.74
N ALA A 53 -5.70 9.59 -13.17
CA ALA A 53 -4.41 9.79 -12.49
C ALA A 53 -4.03 11.27 -12.42
N ALA A 54 -4.17 12.03 -13.52
CA ALA A 54 -3.91 13.47 -13.50
C ALA A 54 -4.82 14.23 -12.51
N LYS A 55 -6.12 13.91 -12.47
CA LYS A 55 -7.06 14.49 -11.49
C LYS A 55 -6.65 14.16 -10.05
N LEU A 56 -6.22 12.93 -9.79
CA LEU A 56 -5.79 12.48 -8.46
C LEU A 56 -4.49 13.18 -8.04
N VAL A 57 -3.51 13.30 -8.93
CA VAL A 57 -2.28 14.07 -8.71
C VAL A 57 -2.60 15.52 -8.35
N SER A 58 -3.40 16.20 -9.20
CA SER A 58 -3.79 17.59 -8.95
C SER A 58 -4.65 17.77 -7.69
N CYS A 59 -5.30 16.72 -7.20
CA CYS A 59 -6.02 16.74 -5.94
C CYS A 59 -5.06 16.59 -4.75
N ALA A 60 -4.16 15.61 -4.80
CA ALA A 60 -3.19 15.33 -3.75
C ALA A 60 -2.18 16.49 -3.55
N GLU A 61 -1.75 17.15 -4.62
CA GLU A 61 -0.80 18.28 -4.58
C GLU A 61 -1.36 19.54 -3.88
N ARG A 62 -2.65 19.57 -3.54
CA ARG A 62 -3.27 20.68 -2.79
C ARG A 62 -2.95 20.64 -1.29
N PHE A 63 -2.42 19.52 -0.82
CA PHE A 63 -2.19 19.22 0.58
C PHE A 63 -0.70 19.09 0.88
N SER A 64 -0.32 19.37 2.12
CA SER A 64 1.05 19.15 2.62
C SER A 64 1.28 17.69 3.01
N ALA A 65 0.21 16.94 3.27
CA ALA A 65 0.26 15.52 3.60
C ALA A 65 0.85 14.69 2.46
N CYS A 66 1.67 13.71 2.83
CA CYS A 66 2.11 12.67 1.93
C CYS A 66 0.94 11.70 1.70
N VAL A 67 0.39 11.67 0.49
CA VAL A 67 -0.68 10.75 0.12
C VAL A 67 -0.12 9.62 -0.73
N THR A 68 -0.51 8.39 -0.40
CA THR A 68 -0.12 7.17 -1.12
C THR A 68 -1.35 6.34 -1.44
N VAL A 69 -1.30 5.61 -2.56
CA VAL A 69 -2.34 4.68 -2.99
C VAL A 69 -1.69 3.31 -3.15
N SER A 70 -2.33 2.27 -2.67
CA SER A 70 -1.82 0.91 -2.76
C SER A 70 -2.87 -0.11 -3.18
N ARG A 71 -2.41 -1.16 -3.86
CA ARG A 71 -3.21 -2.28 -4.37
C ARG A 71 -2.29 -3.49 -4.54
N ASP A 72 -2.75 -4.68 -4.17
CA ASP A 72 -2.02 -5.95 -4.35
C ASP A 72 -0.55 -5.93 -3.86
N GLY A 73 -0.27 -5.18 -2.78
CA GLY A 73 1.07 -5.07 -2.20
C GLY A 73 1.99 -4.04 -2.89
N GLU A 74 1.55 -3.42 -3.99
CA GLU A 74 2.23 -2.28 -4.60
C GLU A 74 1.70 -0.97 -3.98
N LYS A 75 2.61 -0.04 -3.66
CA LYS A 75 2.30 1.26 -3.04
C LYS A 75 2.98 2.37 -3.82
N VAL A 76 2.21 3.36 -4.23
CA VAL A 76 2.68 4.47 -5.06
C VAL A 76 2.28 5.82 -4.44
N PRO A 77 3.12 6.87 -4.57
CA PRO A 77 2.72 8.23 -4.21
C PRO A 77 1.58 8.73 -5.10
N ALA A 78 0.60 9.42 -4.51
CA ALA A 78 -0.52 10.00 -5.24
C ALA A 78 -0.11 11.15 -6.17
N CYS A 79 1.08 11.73 -6.00
CA CYS A 79 1.65 12.73 -6.91
C CYS A 79 2.39 12.11 -8.12
N SER A 80 2.57 10.78 -8.16
CA SER A 80 3.23 10.11 -9.29
C SER A 80 2.21 9.63 -10.30
N ILE A 81 1.96 10.43 -11.34
CA ILE A 81 1.04 10.05 -12.43
C ILE A 81 1.42 8.69 -13.05
N MET A 82 2.72 8.44 -13.27
CA MET A 82 3.20 7.18 -13.83
C MET A 82 2.97 6.02 -12.86
N GLY A 83 3.27 6.19 -11.56
CA GLY A 83 3.05 5.16 -10.55
C GLY A 83 1.58 4.76 -10.45
N LEU A 84 0.68 5.75 -10.44
CA LEU A 84 -0.77 5.50 -10.39
C LEU A 84 -1.29 4.72 -11.60
N MET A 85 -0.79 5.02 -12.80
CA MET A 85 -1.17 4.28 -14.01
C MET A 85 -0.64 2.84 -13.99
N MET A 86 0.55 2.61 -13.41
CA MET A 86 1.16 1.28 -13.31
C MET A 86 0.53 0.41 -12.22
N LEU A 87 -0.09 1.02 -11.19
CA LEU A 87 -0.81 0.31 -10.12
C LEU A 87 -1.95 -0.59 -10.64
N GLY A 88 -2.43 -0.34 -11.87
CA GLY A 88 -3.36 -1.23 -12.55
C GLY A 88 -4.73 -1.33 -11.89
N ALA A 89 -5.17 -0.29 -11.16
CA ALA A 89 -6.47 -0.28 -10.50
C ALA A 89 -7.60 -0.03 -11.52
N GLY A 90 -8.16 -1.12 -12.06
CA GLY A 90 -9.34 -1.12 -12.93
C GLY A 90 -10.66 -0.98 -12.16
N LYS A 91 -11.77 -0.91 -12.89
CA LYS A 91 -13.12 -0.89 -12.31
C LYS A 91 -13.32 -2.03 -11.31
N GLY A 92 -13.87 -1.72 -10.14
CA GLY A 92 -14.12 -2.67 -9.07
C GLY A 92 -12.89 -3.03 -8.24
N SER A 93 -11.71 -2.48 -8.56
CA SER A 93 -10.53 -2.68 -7.72
C SER A 93 -10.71 -1.96 -6.39
N GLU A 94 -10.39 -2.65 -5.29
CA GLU A 94 -10.14 -2.03 -4.00
C GLU A 94 -8.73 -1.44 -3.98
N VAL A 95 -8.62 -0.20 -3.52
CA VAL A 95 -7.34 0.46 -3.27
C VAL A 95 -7.33 1.03 -1.85
N VAL A 96 -6.16 1.02 -1.22
CA VAL A 96 -5.96 1.65 0.09
C VAL A 96 -5.30 2.99 -0.12
N VAL A 97 -5.99 4.06 0.28
CA VAL A 97 -5.45 5.42 0.33
C VAL A 97 -4.93 5.65 1.74
N GLU A 98 -3.68 6.08 1.85
CA GLU A 98 -3.07 6.49 3.12
C GLU A 98 -2.58 7.93 2.99
N ALA A 99 -2.85 8.75 3.99
CA ALA A 99 -2.40 10.13 4.07
C ALA A 99 -1.66 10.34 5.39
N GLU A 100 -0.47 10.94 5.33
CA GLU A 100 0.37 11.23 6.48
C GLU A 100 0.75 12.71 6.53
N GLY A 101 0.42 13.39 7.62
CA GLY A 101 0.75 14.80 7.80
C GLY A 101 -0.31 15.59 8.56
N TRP A 102 -0.08 16.90 8.67
CA TRP A 102 -0.94 17.81 9.46
C TRP A 102 -2.35 17.95 8.91
N ASP A 103 -2.51 17.88 7.59
CA ASP A 103 -3.77 17.92 6.85
C ASP A 103 -4.13 16.54 6.27
N ALA A 104 -3.67 15.46 6.90
CA ALA A 104 -3.91 14.09 6.45
C ALA A 104 -5.40 13.76 6.34
N ARG A 105 -6.24 14.31 7.23
CA ARG A 105 -7.68 14.03 7.22
C ARG A 105 -8.34 14.63 6.00
N GLU A 106 -8.08 15.90 5.74
CA GLU A 106 -8.59 16.65 4.60
C GLU A 106 -8.08 16.05 3.28
N ALA A 107 -6.79 15.70 3.22
CA ALA A 107 -6.20 15.05 2.06
C ALA A 107 -6.83 13.67 1.78
N LEU A 108 -7.00 12.86 2.83
CA LEU A 108 -7.64 11.55 2.71
C LEU A 108 -9.10 11.68 2.25
N ASP A 109 -9.88 12.57 2.86
CA ASP A 109 -11.29 12.79 2.50
C ASP A 109 -11.43 13.27 1.05
N ALA A 110 -10.57 14.20 0.61
CA ALA A 110 -10.59 14.71 -0.76
C ALA A 110 -10.18 13.65 -1.80
N VAL A 111 -9.09 12.92 -1.55
CA VAL A 111 -8.58 11.92 -2.49
C VAL A 111 -9.49 10.70 -2.55
N ALA A 112 -9.93 10.18 -1.40
CA ALA A 112 -10.89 9.08 -1.35
C ALA A 112 -12.22 9.47 -2.00
N GLY A 113 -12.74 10.66 -1.69
CA GLY A 113 -13.98 11.15 -2.28
C GLY A 113 -13.90 11.32 -3.80
N LEU A 114 -12.74 11.75 -4.34
CA LEU A 114 -12.53 11.82 -5.78
C LEU A 114 -12.56 10.43 -6.45
N ILE A 115 -11.98 9.41 -5.81
CA ILE A 115 -12.01 8.03 -6.31
C ILE A 115 -13.44 7.48 -6.25
N GLU A 116 -14.13 7.63 -5.12
CA GLU A 116 -15.51 7.16 -4.91
C GLU A 116 -16.50 7.86 -5.86
N ALA A 117 -16.25 9.12 -6.22
CA ALA A 117 -17.00 9.85 -7.23
C ALA A 117 -16.65 9.42 -8.67
N GLY A 118 -15.84 8.38 -8.85
CA GLY A 118 -15.42 7.86 -10.15
C GLY A 118 -14.64 8.88 -10.96
N PHE A 119 -13.86 9.75 -10.30
CA PHE A 119 -13.15 10.87 -10.92
C PHE A 119 -14.06 11.81 -11.73
N HIS A 120 -15.39 11.78 -11.52
CA HIS A 120 -16.38 12.50 -12.33
C HIS A 120 -16.32 12.14 -13.83
N GLU A 121 -16.20 10.85 -14.13
CA GLU A 121 -16.29 10.28 -15.48
C GLU A 121 -16.99 8.90 -15.45
N ASP A 122 -17.34 8.38 -16.62
CA ASP A 122 -18.10 7.13 -16.78
C ASP A 122 -17.24 5.86 -16.70
#